data_AF-A0AAX2ZVF8-F1
#
_entry.id   AF-A0AAX2ZVF8-F1
#
_cell.length_a   1.000
_cell.length_b   1.000
_cell.length_c   1.000
_cell.angle_alpha   90.00
_cell.angle_beta   90.00
_cell.angle_gamma   90.00
#
_symmetry.space_group_name_H-M   'P 1'
#
loop_
_entity.id
_entity.type
_entity.pdbx_description
1 polymer ?
#
loop_
_entity_poly.entity_id
_entity_poly.type
_entity_poly.pdbx_seq_one_letter_code
_entity_poly.pdbx_strand_id
1 'polypeptide(L)'
;MSSLVTTIAPAVVAVLTAAGAVIGLEFRDVDAYERRRGIWQWLLVLLAAAATLGAIGSASGVGSLLEATVMAVVGVAAVVIAHVMWRRRVPDAEPRIQAIATASAACAVLLIAGMTTLTYTGNKGCRQVDPLVQSSLDSWGALMPTMQGNQGPTVGDFTDWAKIIREQADQVTDGEVGQHAHRMGELAGQIAESVRNNDKAQHALLGKQYEDELRPILVKCQIQVKR
;
A
#
# COMPACT_ATOMS: atom_id res chain seq x y z
N MET A 1 6.11 2.36 5.83
CA MET A 1 7.14 1.32 5.56
C MET A 1 8.14 1.90 4.59
N SER A 2 9.44 1.86 4.90
CA SER A 2 10.48 2.51 4.09
C SER A 2 10.50 1.96 2.66
N SER A 3 10.71 2.84 1.67
CA SER A 3 10.92 2.52 0.25
C SER A 3 11.83 1.29 0.03
N LEU A 4 12.79 1.12 0.94
CA LEU A 4 13.67 -0.03 1.04
C LEU A 4 12.94 -1.39 1.03
N VAL A 5 11.85 -1.53 1.79
CA VAL A 5 11.12 -2.81 1.94
C VAL A 5 10.32 -3.15 0.69
N THR A 6 9.69 -2.15 0.08
CA THR A 6 8.97 -2.27 -1.20
C THR A 6 9.89 -2.61 -2.37
N THR A 7 11.16 -2.22 -2.33
CA THR A 7 12.14 -2.49 -3.39
C THR A 7 12.93 -3.78 -3.15
N ILE A 8 13.31 -4.09 -1.90
CA ILE A 8 14.12 -5.27 -1.59
C ILE A 8 13.29 -6.56 -1.69
N ALA A 9 12.04 -6.57 -1.22
CA ALA A 9 11.25 -7.80 -1.20
C ALA A 9 11.07 -8.44 -2.60
N PRO A 10 10.67 -7.70 -3.66
CA PRO A 10 10.60 -8.26 -5.01
C PRO A 10 11.94 -8.78 -5.53
N ALA A 11 13.05 -8.09 -5.22
CA ALA A 11 14.39 -8.51 -5.63
C ALA A 11 14.82 -9.81 -4.95
N VAL A 12 14.58 -9.95 -3.65
CA VAL A 12 14.87 -11.18 -2.91
C VAL A 12 14.00 -12.34 -3.41
N VAL A 13 12.71 -12.08 -3.68
CA VAL A 13 11.83 -13.07 -4.32
C VAL A 13 12.37 -13.50 -5.68
N ALA A 14 12.85 -12.57 -6.51
CA ALA A 14 13.45 -12.90 -7.80
C ALA A 14 14.67 -13.82 -7.64
N VAL A 15 15.58 -13.50 -6.72
CA VAL A 15 16.78 -14.31 -6.46
C VAL A 15 16.42 -15.71 -5.96
N LEU A 16 15.49 -15.82 -5.00
CA LEU A 16 15.06 -17.10 -4.45
C LEU A 16 14.32 -17.96 -5.48
N THR A 17 13.51 -17.32 -6.32
CA THR A 17 12.80 -17.99 -7.42
C THR A 17 13.79 -18.47 -8.48
N ALA A 18 14.79 -17.65 -8.83
CA ALA A 18 15.85 -18.05 -9.76
C ALA A 18 16.66 -19.23 -9.22
N ALA A 19 17.04 -19.20 -7.94
CA ALA A 19 17.69 -20.33 -7.28
C ALA A 19 16.81 -21.60 -7.32
N GLY A 20 15.50 -21.46 -7.11
CA GLY A 20 14.56 -22.59 -7.12
C GLY A 20 14.23 -23.14 -8.51
N ALA A 21 14.50 -22.36 -9.57
CA ALA A 21 14.06 -22.66 -10.93
C ALA A 21 15.21 -22.92 -11.92
N VAL A 22 16.44 -22.50 -11.62
CA VAL A 22 17.54 -22.47 -12.61
C VAL A 22 18.83 -23.16 -12.14
N ILE A 23 18.98 -23.47 -10.84
CA ILE A 23 20.20 -24.14 -10.35
C ILE A 23 20.43 -25.47 -11.08
N GLY A 24 21.65 -25.68 -11.57
CA GLY A 24 22.05 -26.92 -12.26
C GLY A 24 21.58 -27.04 -13.71
N LEU A 25 20.99 -25.99 -14.30
CA LEU A 25 20.71 -25.94 -15.73
C LEU A 25 21.91 -25.39 -16.50
N GLU A 26 22.45 -26.18 -17.43
CA GLU A 26 23.49 -25.74 -18.37
C GLU A 26 22.84 -25.31 -19.70
N PHE A 27 22.99 -24.03 -20.06
CA PHE A 27 22.43 -23.46 -21.30
C PHE A 27 23.41 -23.44 -22.48
N ARG A 28 24.60 -24.03 -22.31
CA ARG A 28 25.75 -23.80 -23.17
C ARG A 28 25.63 -24.47 -24.54
N ASP A 29 24.94 -25.61 -24.63
CA ASP A 29 24.82 -26.41 -25.86
C ASP A 29 23.43 -27.09 -26.01
N VAL A 30 22.35 -26.29 -25.98
CA VAL A 30 20.96 -26.81 -26.03
C VAL A 30 20.22 -26.39 -27.28
N ASP A 31 19.41 -27.31 -27.82
CA ASP A 31 18.52 -27.09 -28.97
C ASP A 31 17.59 -25.88 -28.77
N ALA A 32 17.13 -25.29 -29.87
CA ALA A 32 16.24 -24.12 -29.86
C ALA A 32 14.98 -24.31 -28.99
N TYR A 33 14.51 -25.54 -28.85
CA TYR A 33 13.37 -25.90 -28.00
C TYR A 33 13.67 -25.78 -26.50
N GLU A 34 14.83 -26.27 -26.04
CA GLU A 34 15.32 -26.16 -24.67
C GLU A 34 15.59 -24.69 -24.30
N ARG A 35 16.14 -23.91 -25.23
CA ARG A 35 16.38 -22.47 -25.06
C ARG A 35 15.08 -21.69 -24.83
N ARG A 36 14.04 -21.96 -25.61
CA ARG A 36 12.70 -21.36 -25.43
C ARG A 36 12.10 -21.70 -24.07
N ARG A 37 12.34 -22.93 -23.61
CA ARG A 37 11.93 -23.45 -22.30
C ARG A 37 12.66 -22.75 -21.14
N GLY A 38 13.94 -22.45 -21.29
CA GLY A 38 14.71 -21.63 -20.35
C GLY A 38 14.21 -20.19 -20.26
N ILE A 39 13.87 -19.58 -21.41
CA ILE A 39 13.26 -18.24 -21.44
C ILE A 39 11.96 -18.21 -20.62
N TRP A 40 11.11 -19.23 -20.75
CA TRP A 40 9.87 -19.32 -19.96
C TRP A 40 10.13 -19.37 -18.44
N GLN A 41 11.19 -20.05 -17.98
CA GLN A 41 11.51 -20.04 -16.54
C GLN A 41 11.94 -18.66 -16.06
N TRP A 42 12.78 -17.97 -16.82
CA TRP A 42 13.16 -16.59 -16.49
C TRP A 42 11.98 -15.63 -16.54
N LEU A 43 11.04 -15.81 -17.47
CA LEU A 43 9.79 -15.05 -17.49
C LEU A 43 8.95 -15.31 -16.23
N LEU A 44 8.90 -16.54 -15.71
CA LEU A 44 8.20 -16.84 -14.46
C LEU A 44 8.90 -16.21 -13.24
N VAL A 45 10.24 -16.16 -13.22
CA VAL A 45 10.99 -15.43 -12.19
C VAL A 45 10.63 -13.93 -12.21
N LEU A 46 10.61 -13.32 -13.40
CA LEU A 46 10.23 -11.93 -13.57
C LEU A 46 8.77 -11.69 -13.18
N LEU A 47 7.87 -12.60 -13.56
CA LEU A 47 6.46 -12.54 -13.19
C LEU A 47 6.28 -12.62 -11.67
N ALA A 48 7.00 -13.51 -10.98
CA ALA A 48 6.97 -13.60 -9.52
C ALA A 48 7.39 -12.28 -8.87
N ALA A 49 8.47 -11.66 -9.36
CA ALA A 49 8.95 -10.38 -8.85
C ALA A 49 7.94 -9.24 -9.11
N ALA A 50 7.42 -9.13 -10.34
CA ALA A 50 6.44 -8.11 -10.72
C ALA A 50 5.13 -8.27 -9.94
N ALA A 51 4.65 -9.52 -9.77
CA ALA A 51 3.46 -9.82 -9.01
C ALA A 51 3.65 -9.50 -7.52
N THR A 52 4.84 -9.76 -6.96
CA THR A 52 5.18 -9.36 -5.58
C THR A 52 5.15 -7.85 -5.41
N LEU A 53 5.74 -7.11 -6.35
CA LEU A 53 5.69 -5.65 -6.35
C LEU A 53 4.24 -5.15 -6.40
N GLY A 54 3.43 -5.70 -7.31
CA GLY A 54 2.01 -5.37 -7.42
C GLY A 54 1.23 -5.71 -6.15
N ALA A 55 1.48 -6.86 -5.53
CA ALA A 55 0.81 -7.26 -4.30
C ALA A 55 1.14 -6.33 -3.11
N ILE A 56 2.42 -5.96 -2.95
CA ILE A 56 2.84 -5.01 -1.92
C ILE A 56 2.27 -3.61 -2.21
N GLY A 57 2.28 -3.19 -3.48
CA GLY A 57 1.70 -1.92 -3.92
C GLY A 57 0.21 -1.83 -3.59
N SER A 58 -0.58 -2.82 -4.00
CA SER A 58 -2.02 -2.89 -3.71
C SER A 58 -2.33 -3.05 -2.23
N ALA A 59 -1.41 -3.59 -1.43
CA ALA A 59 -1.56 -3.68 0.04
C ALA A 59 -1.15 -2.41 0.79
N SER A 60 -0.54 -1.43 0.11
CA SER A 60 -0.02 -0.20 0.71
C SER A 60 -1.04 0.94 0.71
N GLY A 61 -0.84 1.92 1.60
CA GLY A 61 -1.74 3.08 1.72
C GLY A 61 -3.17 2.66 2.10
N VAL A 62 -4.17 3.20 1.38
CA VAL A 62 -5.56 2.75 1.50
C VAL A 62 -5.70 1.33 0.95
N GLY A 63 -5.24 1.07 -0.27
CA GLY A 63 -5.08 -0.26 -0.84
C GLY A 63 -6.35 -1.12 -0.94
N SER A 64 -6.23 -2.28 -1.59
CA SER A 64 -7.30 -3.26 -1.77
C SER A 64 -6.82 -4.65 -1.37
N LEU A 65 -7.53 -5.27 -0.42
CA LEU A 65 -7.24 -6.64 0.00
C LEU A 65 -7.39 -7.62 -1.17
N LEU A 66 -8.40 -7.41 -2.01
CA LEU A 66 -8.70 -8.29 -3.12
C LEU A 66 -7.59 -8.26 -4.17
N GLU A 67 -7.17 -7.06 -4.60
CA GLU A 67 -6.09 -6.91 -5.57
C GLU A 67 -4.75 -7.44 -5.03
N ALA A 68 -4.43 -7.10 -3.78
CA ALA A 68 -3.22 -7.58 -3.12
C ALA A 68 -3.18 -9.12 -3.05
N THR A 69 -4.32 -9.74 -2.73
CA THR A 69 -4.45 -11.20 -2.66
C THR A 69 -4.32 -11.85 -4.03
N VAL A 70 -4.98 -11.30 -5.06
CA VAL A 70 -4.88 -11.82 -6.44
C VAL A 70 -3.43 -11.77 -6.92
N MET A 71 -2.75 -10.64 -6.74
CA MET A 71 -1.35 -10.49 -7.15
C MET A 71 -0.41 -11.41 -6.36
N ALA A 72 -0.64 -11.59 -5.06
CA ALA A 72 0.13 -12.54 -4.25
C ALA A 72 -0.05 -13.98 -4.75
N VAL A 73 -1.28 -14.40 -5.06
CA VAL A 73 -1.59 -15.73 -5.61
C VAL A 73 -0.90 -15.94 -6.96
N VAL A 74 -0.91 -14.93 -7.85
CA VAL A 74 -0.19 -14.98 -9.13
C VAL A 74 1.31 -15.14 -8.92
N GLY A 75 1.89 -14.39 -7.97
CA GLY A 75 3.31 -14.50 -7.63
C GLY A 75 3.67 -15.91 -7.12
N VAL A 76 2.88 -16.45 -6.19
CA VAL A 76 3.07 -17.80 -5.66
C VAL A 76 2.93 -18.85 -6.76
N ALA A 77 1.93 -18.73 -7.63
CA ALA A 77 1.75 -19.65 -8.76
C ALA A 77 2.95 -19.63 -9.71
N ALA A 78 3.51 -18.46 -10.00
CA ALA A 78 4.70 -18.34 -10.83
C ALA A 78 5.91 -19.07 -10.23
N VAL A 79 6.14 -18.94 -8.91
CA VAL A 79 7.21 -19.65 -8.19
C VAL A 79 7.01 -21.17 -8.26
N VAL A 80 5.79 -21.64 -7.95
CA VAL A 80 5.47 -23.07 -7.93
C VAL A 80 5.63 -23.69 -9.32
N ILE A 81 5.09 -23.05 -10.35
CA ILE A 81 5.21 -23.53 -11.74
C ILE A 81 6.69 -23.55 -12.17
N ALA A 82 7.45 -22.50 -11.86
CA ALA A 82 8.88 -22.44 -12.19
C ALA A 82 9.66 -23.59 -11.55
N HIS A 83 9.39 -23.88 -10.28
CA HIS A 83 10.01 -24.97 -9.55
C HIS A 83 9.59 -26.36 -10.05
N VAL A 84 8.29 -26.56 -10.36
CA VAL A 84 7.80 -27.81 -10.97
C VAL A 84 8.44 -28.05 -12.34
N MET A 85 8.59 -27.00 -13.14
CA MET A 85 9.30 -27.09 -14.43
C MET A 85 10.77 -27.42 -14.25
N TRP A 86 11.43 -26.88 -13.22
CA TRP A 86 12.80 -27.23 -12.87
C TRP A 86 12.94 -28.70 -12.46
N ARG A 87 12.06 -29.18 -11.58
CA ARG A 87 12.02 -30.60 -11.15
C ARG A 87 11.88 -31.58 -12.31
N ARG A 88 11.15 -31.18 -13.36
CA ARG A 88 11.00 -32.01 -14.58
C ARG A 88 12.23 -32.00 -15.49
N ARG A 89 13.09 -30.97 -15.42
CA ARG A 89 14.31 -30.87 -16.24
C ARG A 89 15.53 -31.48 -15.58
N VAL A 90 15.57 -31.48 -14.24
CA VAL A 90 16.69 -32.04 -13.47
C VAL A 90 16.17 -33.15 -12.55
N PRO A 91 15.71 -34.28 -13.11
CA PRO A 91 15.15 -35.38 -12.30
C PRO A 91 16.20 -36.00 -11.38
N ASP A 92 17.45 -36.08 -11.83
CA ASP A 92 18.59 -36.68 -11.11
C ASP A 92 19.48 -35.64 -10.42
N ALA A 93 18.89 -34.52 -9.98
CA ALA A 93 19.63 -33.51 -9.23
C ALA A 93 20.26 -34.13 -7.96
N GLU A 94 21.49 -33.74 -7.64
CA GLU A 94 22.10 -34.12 -6.37
C GLU A 94 21.18 -33.74 -5.19
N PRO A 95 21.08 -34.57 -4.13
CA PRO A 95 20.18 -34.31 -3.00
C PRO A 95 20.36 -32.93 -2.37
N ARG A 96 21.60 -32.43 -2.34
CA ARG A 96 21.94 -31.10 -1.87
C ARG A 96 21.34 -30.00 -2.76
N ILE A 97 21.45 -30.13 -4.08
CA ILE A 97 20.89 -29.17 -5.04
C ILE A 97 19.37 -29.15 -4.93
N GLN A 98 18.75 -30.32 -4.81
CA GLN A 98 17.32 -30.45 -4.62
C GLN A 98 16.84 -29.78 -3.33
N ALA A 99 17.55 -29.97 -2.21
CA ALA A 99 17.23 -29.32 -0.96
C ALA A 99 17.32 -27.79 -1.06
N ILE A 100 18.36 -27.25 -1.70
CA ILE A 100 18.53 -25.81 -1.87
C ILE A 100 17.40 -25.22 -2.74
N ALA A 101 17.10 -25.85 -3.88
CA ALA A 101 16.09 -25.34 -4.81
C ALA A 101 14.66 -25.41 -4.23
N THR A 102 14.35 -26.46 -3.48
CA THR A 102 13.06 -26.58 -2.78
C THR A 102 12.93 -25.58 -1.64
N ALA A 103 13.98 -25.42 -0.83
CA ALA A 103 14.01 -24.44 0.25
C ALA A 103 13.90 -23.01 -0.29
N SER A 104 14.59 -22.67 -1.39
CA SER A 104 14.51 -21.33 -1.96
C SER A 104 13.13 -21.03 -2.54
N ALA A 105 12.50 -22.00 -3.22
CA ALA A 105 11.13 -21.85 -3.71
C ALA A 105 10.13 -21.67 -2.56
N ALA A 106 10.25 -22.46 -1.49
CA ALA A 106 9.42 -22.32 -0.29
C ALA A 106 9.61 -20.96 0.39
N CYS A 107 10.86 -20.50 0.55
CA CYS A 107 11.17 -19.19 1.09
C CYS A 107 10.60 -18.05 0.24
N ALA A 108 10.66 -18.15 -1.10
CA ALA A 108 10.05 -17.16 -1.99
C ALA A 108 8.53 -17.05 -1.75
N VAL A 109 7.83 -18.19 -1.66
CA VAL A 109 6.39 -18.21 -1.36
C VAL A 109 6.07 -17.58 0.00
N LEU A 110 6.84 -17.94 1.03
CA LEU A 110 6.66 -17.37 2.38
C LEU A 110 6.91 -15.86 2.41
N LEU A 111 7.91 -15.38 1.67
CA LEU A 111 8.17 -13.95 1.57
C LEU A 111 7.04 -13.21 0.86
N ILE A 112 6.49 -13.74 -0.24
CA ILE A 112 5.35 -13.13 -0.92
C ILE A 112 4.18 -12.98 0.05
N ALA A 113 3.76 -14.09 0.68
CA ALA A 113 2.64 -14.08 1.62
C ALA A 113 2.90 -13.16 2.83
N GLY A 114 4.05 -13.33 3.48
CA GLY A 114 4.41 -12.56 4.67
C GLY A 114 4.49 -11.06 4.38
N MET A 115 5.12 -10.65 3.28
CA MET A 115 5.26 -9.24 2.92
C MET A 115 3.93 -8.61 2.56
N THR A 116 3.07 -9.30 1.80
CA THR A 116 1.73 -8.79 1.47
C THR A 116 0.89 -8.64 2.72
N THR A 117 0.87 -9.65 3.61
CA THR A 117 0.09 -9.59 4.86
C THR A 117 0.60 -8.52 5.82
N LEU A 118 1.92 -8.41 6.02
CA LEU A 118 2.52 -7.39 6.88
C LEU A 118 2.27 -5.98 6.33
N THR A 119 2.39 -5.80 5.01
CA THR A 119 2.08 -4.51 4.38
C THR A 119 0.61 -4.17 4.53
N TYR A 120 -0.28 -5.13 4.31
CA TYR A 120 -1.71 -4.90 4.45
C TYR A 120 -2.04 -4.52 5.90
N THR A 121 -1.64 -5.33 6.88
CA THR A 121 -1.95 -5.09 8.30
C THR A 121 -1.31 -3.82 8.84
N GLY A 122 -0.08 -3.49 8.43
CA GLY A 122 0.64 -2.29 8.85
C GLY A 122 0.10 -0.96 8.31
N ASN A 123 -0.82 -0.98 7.35
CA ASN A 123 -1.48 0.21 6.80
C ASN A 123 -2.93 0.37 7.27
N LYS A 124 -3.31 -0.28 8.40
CA LYS A 124 -4.67 -0.19 8.94
C LYS A 124 -5.10 1.25 9.20
N GLY A 125 -4.25 2.09 9.79
CA GLY A 125 -4.54 3.52 9.99
C GLY A 125 -4.88 4.27 8.69
N CYS A 126 -4.19 3.96 7.60
CA CYS A 126 -4.47 4.58 6.30
C CYS A 126 -5.81 4.17 5.68
N ARG A 127 -6.29 2.96 5.97
CA ARG A 127 -7.64 2.54 5.57
C ARG A 127 -8.72 3.18 6.42
N GLN A 128 -8.47 3.35 7.71
CA GLN A 128 -9.42 3.96 8.63
C GLN A 128 -9.58 5.47 8.37
N VAL A 129 -8.50 6.14 7.96
CA VAL A 129 -8.49 7.60 7.76
C VAL A 129 -9.04 8.04 6.41
N ASP A 130 -9.19 7.14 5.43
CA ASP A 130 -9.71 7.47 4.10
C ASP A 130 -11.07 8.24 4.14
N PRO A 131 -12.12 7.81 4.88
CA PRO A 131 -13.36 8.57 4.98
C PRO A 131 -13.16 9.98 5.58
N LEU A 132 -12.28 10.12 6.58
CA LEU A 132 -11.93 11.41 7.18
C LEU A 132 -11.32 12.36 6.14
N VAL A 133 -10.40 11.84 5.33
CA VAL A 133 -9.76 12.61 4.26
C VAL A 133 -10.78 13.04 3.22
N GLN A 134 -11.67 12.15 2.77
CA GLN A 134 -12.71 12.49 1.79
C GLN A 134 -13.64 13.59 2.33
N SER A 135 -14.15 13.44 3.56
CA SER A 135 -15.01 14.46 4.19
C SER A 135 -14.28 15.79 4.42
N SER A 136 -12.97 15.77 4.67
CA SER A 136 -12.13 16.97 4.76
C SER A 136 -11.95 17.67 3.41
N LEU A 137 -11.87 16.90 2.31
CA LEU A 137 -11.76 17.45 0.97
C LEU A 137 -13.08 18.04 0.49
N ASP A 138 -14.21 17.39 0.79
CA ASP A 138 -15.55 17.88 0.47
C ASP A 138 -15.88 19.20 1.21
N SER A 139 -15.38 19.33 2.44
CA SER A 139 -15.53 20.53 3.27
C SER A 139 -14.39 21.55 3.11
N TRP A 140 -13.41 21.29 2.23
CA TRP A 140 -12.19 22.10 2.09
C TRP A 140 -12.48 23.58 1.79
N GLY A 141 -13.45 23.84 0.92
CA GLY A 141 -13.87 25.20 0.56
C GLY A 141 -14.54 25.97 1.70
N ALA A 142 -14.93 25.28 2.77
CA ALA A 142 -15.51 25.90 3.95
C ALA A 142 -14.52 26.03 5.11
N LEU A 143 -13.64 25.04 5.28
CA LEU A 143 -12.54 25.05 6.27
C LEU A 143 -11.48 26.12 5.95
N MET A 144 -11.43 26.58 4.69
CA MET A 144 -10.62 27.71 4.23
C MET A 144 -11.55 28.89 3.91
N PRO A 145 -11.31 30.10 4.43
CA PRO A 145 -12.21 31.23 4.21
C PRO A 145 -12.20 31.68 2.73
N THR A 146 -13.16 31.20 1.93
CA THR A 146 -13.38 31.74 0.59
C THR A 146 -14.12 33.08 0.71
N MET A 147 -13.40 34.18 0.51
CA MET A 147 -13.92 35.55 0.69
C MET A 147 -14.91 36.03 -0.39
N GLN A 148 -15.40 35.19 -1.32
CA GLN A 148 -16.19 35.66 -2.46
C GLN A 148 -17.30 34.66 -2.83
N GLY A 149 -18.54 35.01 -2.46
CA GLY A 149 -19.76 34.32 -2.89
C GLY A 149 -20.91 34.58 -1.92
N ASN A 150 -22.02 35.14 -2.39
CA ASN A 150 -23.14 35.62 -1.56
C ASN A 150 -23.96 34.55 -0.81
N GLN A 151 -23.51 33.28 -0.79
CA GLN A 151 -24.01 32.22 0.09
C GLN A 151 -22.83 31.32 0.47
N GLY A 152 -22.08 31.73 1.50
CA GLY A 152 -21.10 30.86 2.16
C GLY A 152 -21.79 29.85 3.08
N PRO A 153 -21.06 28.83 3.57
CA PRO A 153 -21.58 27.87 4.53
C PRO A 153 -22.16 28.54 5.77
N THR A 154 -23.24 27.98 6.28
CA THR A 154 -23.89 28.42 7.52
C THR A 154 -23.15 27.87 8.74
N VAL A 155 -23.39 28.48 9.91
CA VAL A 155 -22.86 27.97 11.20
C VAL A 155 -23.32 26.52 11.45
N GLY A 156 -24.51 26.14 10.96
CA GLY A 156 -25.02 24.78 11.01
C GLY A 156 -24.13 23.81 10.23
N ASP A 157 -23.76 24.18 9.01
CA ASP A 157 -22.88 23.37 8.15
C ASP A 157 -21.52 23.12 8.81
N PHE A 158 -20.92 24.14 9.43
CA PHE A 158 -19.68 23.99 10.20
C PHE A 158 -19.81 23.05 11.40
N THR A 159 -20.96 23.09 12.08
CA THR A 159 -21.22 22.21 13.23
C THR A 159 -21.37 20.75 12.78
N ASP A 160 -22.08 20.53 11.68
CA ASP A 160 -22.28 19.20 11.10
C ASP A 160 -20.97 18.61 10.58
N TRP A 161 -20.15 19.40 9.89
CA TRP A 161 -18.82 18.95 9.45
C TRP A 161 -17.90 18.65 10.63
N ALA A 162 -17.84 19.52 11.64
CA ALA A 162 -17.04 19.28 12.83
C ALA A 162 -17.44 17.98 13.53
N LYS A 163 -18.74 17.68 13.58
CA LYS A 163 -19.26 16.41 14.10
C LYS A 163 -18.80 15.23 13.25
N ILE A 164 -18.99 15.27 11.93
CA ILE A 164 -18.60 14.18 11.02
C ILE A 164 -17.10 13.91 11.09
N ILE A 165 -16.27 14.98 11.00
CA ILE A 165 -14.81 14.89 11.06
C ILE A 165 -14.38 14.28 12.40
N ARG A 166 -14.99 14.69 13.52
CA ARG A 166 -14.67 14.12 14.83
C ARG A 166 -15.06 12.66 14.96
N GLU A 167 -16.27 12.29 14.53
CA GLU A 167 -16.75 10.91 14.54
C GLU A 167 -15.88 9.99 13.67
N GLN A 168 -15.38 10.49 12.53
CA GLN A 168 -14.46 9.75 11.66
C GLN A 168 -13.04 9.70 12.23
N ALA A 169 -12.56 10.79 12.84
CA ALA A 169 -11.26 10.84 13.51
C ALA A 169 -11.17 9.83 14.66
N ASP A 170 -12.23 9.69 15.45
CA ASP A 170 -12.30 8.73 16.57
C ASP A 170 -12.30 7.27 16.09
N GLN A 171 -12.62 7.00 14.82
CA GLN A 171 -12.52 5.66 14.21
C GLN A 171 -11.07 5.31 13.80
N VAL A 172 -10.17 6.28 13.76
CA VAL A 172 -8.76 6.09 13.38
C VAL A 172 -7.95 5.75 14.62
N THR A 173 -7.78 4.45 14.85
CA THR A 173 -7.18 3.91 16.09
C THR A 173 -5.68 3.66 16.03
N ASP A 174 -5.07 3.79 14.84
CA ASP A 174 -3.76 3.19 14.57
C ASP A 174 -2.65 4.23 14.34
N GLY A 175 -1.63 4.17 15.21
CA GLY A 175 -0.34 4.86 15.07
C GLY A 175 -0.42 6.39 14.97
N GLU A 176 0.60 6.97 14.31
CA GLU A 176 0.71 8.42 14.08
C GLU A 176 -0.46 8.98 13.24
N VAL A 177 -1.07 8.16 12.37
CA VAL A 177 -2.23 8.57 11.56
C VAL A 177 -3.42 8.87 12.48
N GLY A 178 -3.63 8.05 13.51
CA GLY A 178 -4.65 8.32 14.53
C GLY A 178 -4.39 9.62 15.31
N GLN A 179 -3.13 9.95 15.62
CA GLN A 179 -2.79 11.20 16.31
C GLN A 179 -3.12 12.44 15.47
N HIS A 180 -2.73 12.41 14.19
CA HIS A 180 -3.07 13.49 13.25
C HIS A 180 -4.58 13.59 13.04
N ALA A 181 -5.28 12.45 12.89
CA ALA A 181 -6.73 12.40 12.73
C ALA A 181 -7.46 12.99 13.94
N HIS A 182 -7.05 12.62 15.16
CA HIS A 182 -7.67 13.17 16.38
C HIS A 182 -7.47 14.69 16.50
N ARG A 183 -6.26 15.19 16.19
CA ARG A 183 -6.01 16.64 16.13
C ARG A 183 -6.86 17.34 15.08
N MET A 184 -7.08 16.73 13.91
CA MET A 184 -8.02 17.28 12.92
C MET A 184 -9.45 17.37 13.48
N GLY A 185 -9.92 16.35 14.20
CA GLY A 185 -11.23 16.38 14.88
C GLY A 185 -11.36 17.50 15.92
N GLU A 186 -10.30 17.75 16.70
CA GLU A 186 -10.25 18.88 17.63
C GLU A 186 -10.27 20.23 16.92
N LEU A 187 -9.45 20.39 15.88
CA LEU A 187 -9.36 21.62 15.08
C LEU A 187 -10.69 21.93 14.37
N ALA A 188 -11.40 20.93 13.85
CA ALA A 188 -12.71 21.15 13.23
C ALA A 188 -13.74 21.67 14.25
N GLY A 189 -13.73 21.17 15.49
CA GLY A 189 -14.55 21.71 16.58
C GLY A 189 -14.22 23.16 16.90
N GLN A 190 -12.93 23.51 16.93
CA GLN A 190 -12.48 24.89 17.16
C GLN A 190 -12.88 25.82 16.00
N ILE A 191 -12.84 25.33 14.76
CA ILE A 191 -13.29 26.08 13.58
C ILE A 191 -14.78 26.40 13.69
N ALA A 192 -15.63 25.40 13.99
CA ALA A 192 -17.06 25.62 14.16
C ALA A 192 -17.38 26.66 15.25
N GLU A 193 -16.64 26.64 16.35
CA GLU A 193 -16.78 27.62 17.43
C GLU A 193 -16.30 29.02 17.01
N SER A 194 -15.18 29.12 16.27
CA SER A 194 -14.69 30.42 15.75
C SER A 194 -15.70 31.06 14.79
N VAL A 195 -16.38 30.25 13.96
CA VAL A 195 -17.43 30.73 13.05
C VAL A 195 -18.67 31.18 13.82
N ARG A 196 -19.07 30.43 14.85
CA ARG A 196 -20.18 30.83 15.75
C ARG A 196 -19.90 32.17 16.43
N ASN A 197 -18.65 32.42 16.81
CA ASN A 197 -18.21 33.66 17.45
C ASN A 197 -17.83 34.76 16.44
N ASN A 198 -17.95 34.51 15.14
CA ASN A 198 -17.57 35.42 14.04
C ASN A 198 -16.08 35.87 14.10
N ASP A 199 -15.21 35.04 14.68
CA ASP A 199 -13.76 35.28 14.76
C ASP A 199 -13.06 34.78 13.48
N LYS A 200 -13.02 35.65 12.48
CA LYS A 200 -12.42 35.34 11.17
C LYS A 200 -10.91 35.15 11.23
N ALA A 201 -10.23 35.82 12.17
CA ALA A 201 -8.78 35.72 12.30
C ALA A 201 -8.38 34.36 12.87
N GLN A 202 -9.09 33.91 13.91
CA GLN A 202 -8.92 32.59 14.47
C GLN A 202 -9.30 31.49 13.47
N HIS A 203 -10.41 31.66 12.73
CA HIS A 203 -10.82 30.70 11.70
C HIS A 203 -9.71 30.46 10.65
N ALA A 204 -9.10 31.53 10.12
CA ALA A 204 -8.04 31.40 9.12
C ALA A 204 -6.79 30.67 9.66
N LEU A 205 -6.43 30.90 10.92
CA LEU A 205 -5.30 30.24 11.57
C LEU A 205 -5.57 28.75 11.82
N LEU A 206 -6.78 28.41 12.28
CA LEU A 206 -7.19 27.03 12.51
C LEU A 206 -7.28 26.23 11.20
N GLY A 207 -7.78 26.85 10.12
CA GLY A 207 -7.81 26.21 8.79
C GLY A 207 -6.41 25.84 8.29
N LYS A 208 -5.41 26.69 8.54
CA LYS A 208 -4.01 26.38 8.24
C LYS A 208 -3.48 25.22 9.08
N GLN A 209 -3.73 25.22 10.39
CA GLN A 209 -3.31 24.12 11.27
C GLN A 209 -3.96 22.79 10.85
N TYR A 210 -5.22 22.84 10.41
CA TYR A 210 -5.92 21.69 9.88
C TYR A 210 -5.24 21.13 8.63
N GLU A 211 -4.83 21.99 7.69
CA GLU A 211 -4.05 21.60 6.51
C GLU A 211 -2.70 20.98 6.90
N ASP A 212 -2.01 21.56 7.88
CA ASP A 212 -0.72 21.08 8.36
C ASP A 212 -0.81 19.68 8.99
N GLU A 213 -1.97 19.32 9.58
CA GLU A 213 -2.24 17.97 10.10
C GLU A 213 -2.73 17.00 9.02
N LEU A 214 -3.48 17.47 8.01
CA LEU A 214 -3.95 16.64 6.89
C LEU A 214 -2.80 16.22 5.96
N ARG A 215 -1.85 17.12 5.67
CA ARG A 215 -0.78 16.88 4.69
C ARG A 215 0.10 15.66 5.02
N PRO A 216 0.56 15.44 6.26
CA PRO A 216 1.27 14.21 6.65
C PRO A 216 0.47 12.94 6.36
N ILE A 217 -0.85 12.94 6.59
CA ILE A 217 -1.73 11.80 6.32
C ILE A 217 -1.77 11.53 4.81
N LEU A 218 -1.98 12.56 3.98
CA LEU A 218 -2.02 12.43 2.52
C LEU A 218 -0.73 11.81 1.97
N VAL A 219 0.42 12.29 2.46
CA VAL A 219 1.74 11.77 2.04
C VAL A 219 1.94 10.33 2.50
N LYS A 220 1.68 10.04 3.77
CA LYS A 220 1.91 8.70 4.35
C LYS A 220 0.98 7.64 3.76
N CYS A 221 -0.28 8.00 3.53
CA CYS A 221 -1.30 7.10 3.01
C CYS A 221 -1.42 7.11 1.48
N GLN A 222 -0.58 7.91 0.80
CA GLN A 222 -0.52 8.01 -0.66
C GLN A 222 -1.87 8.35 -1.31
N ILE A 223 -2.69 9.14 -0.61
CA ILE A 223 -4.01 9.53 -1.09
C ILE A 223 -3.83 10.66 -2.11
N GLN A 224 -4.18 10.39 -3.37
CA GLN A 224 -4.16 11.40 -4.42
C GLN A 224 -5.43 12.26 -4.35
N VAL A 225 -5.24 13.54 -4.02
CA VAL A 225 -6.31 14.53 -4.14
C VAL A 225 -6.47 14.87 -5.62
N LYS A 226 -7.52 14.35 -6.26
CA LYS A 226 -7.93 14.85 -7.58
C LYS A 226 -8.58 16.21 -7.36
N ARG A 227 -7.86 17.29 -7.71
CA ARG A 227 -8.46 18.61 -7.88
C ARG A 227 -9.29 18.67 -9.14
#